data_AF-A0A2M7A733-F1
#
_entry.id   AF-A0A2M7A733-F1
#
_cell.length_a   1.000
_cell.length_b   1.000
_cell.length_c   1.000
_cell.angle_alpha   90.00
_cell.angle_beta   90.00
_cell.angle_gamma   90.00
#
_symmetry.space_group_name_H-M   'P 1'
#
loop_
_entity.id
_entity.type
_entity.pdbx_description
1 polymer ?
#
loop_
_entity_poly.entity_id
_entity_poly.type
_entity_poly.pdbx_seq_one_letter_code
_entity_poly.pdbx_strand_id
1 'polypeptide(L)'
;MEEVQRSLLTHCIENHLVLDREEADLYNQIVNALEFQEVSEMLTVYEERGIKIGREESRLLGKREDLLRVLRKRFGEVKTAVSDKVAVTTSLDRLNTWLDRSLDADRIEEVFEC
;
A
#
# COMPACT_ATOMS: atom_id res chain seq x y z
N MET A 1 1.88 -32.27 1.63
CA MET A 1 2.39 -31.02 1.02
C MET A 1 2.25 -29.90 2.04
N GLU A 2 3.27 -29.07 2.20
CA GLU A 2 3.23 -27.92 3.12
C GLU A 2 2.23 -26.87 2.63
N GLU A 3 1.57 -26.17 3.56
CA GLU A 3 0.49 -25.20 3.31
C GLU A 3 0.93 -24.05 2.38
N VAL A 4 2.17 -23.58 2.55
CA VAL A 4 2.80 -22.55 1.71
C VAL A 4 3.02 -23.01 0.27
N GLN A 5 3.46 -24.26 0.08
CA GLN A 5 3.70 -24.83 -1.24
C GLN A 5 2.41 -24.95 -2.04
N ARG A 6 1.29 -25.24 -1.38
CA ARG A 6 -0.04 -25.34 -2.02
C ARG A 6 -0.64 -23.98 -2.36
N SER A 7 -0.47 -22.97 -1.51
CA SER A 7 -0.92 -21.59 -1.81
C SER A 7 -0.19 -21.03 -3.04
N LEU A 8 1.13 -21.22 -3.11
CA LEU A 8 1.92 -20.82 -4.28
C LEU A 8 1.51 -21.56 -5.56
N LEU A 9 1.16 -22.85 -5.45
CA LEU A 9 0.70 -23.66 -6.57
C LEU A 9 -0.66 -23.18 -7.10
N THR A 10 -1.56 -22.81 -6.19
CA THR A 10 -2.91 -22.28 -6.52
C THR A 10 -2.79 -20.96 -7.28
N HIS A 11 -2.00 -20.02 -6.77
CA HIS A 11 -1.76 -18.73 -7.43
C HIS A 11 -1.09 -18.87 -8.81
N CYS A 12 -0.16 -19.82 -8.97
CA CYS A 12 0.45 -20.13 -10.26
C CYS A 12 -0.55 -20.72 -11.27
N ILE A 13 -1.45 -21.60 -10.82
CA ILE A 13 -2.46 -22.20 -11.69
C ILE A 13 -3.45 -21.12 -12.17
N GLU A 14 -3.94 -20.27 -11.27
CA GLU A 14 -4.93 -19.23 -11.58
C GLU A 14 -4.39 -18.13 -12.51
N ASN A 15 -3.12 -17.73 -12.33
CA ASN A 15 -2.56 -16.58 -13.05
C ASN A 15 -1.66 -16.94 -14.24
N HIS A 16 -1.16 -18.18 -14.32
CA HIS A 16 -0.13 -18.55 -15.30
C HIS A 16 -0.41 -19.84 -16.09
N LEU A 17 -1.45 -20.61 -15.77
CA LEU A 17 -1.85 -21.80 -16.55
C LEU A 17 -3.23 -21.60 -17.17
N VAL A 18 -3.31 -21.84 -18.48
CA VAL A 18 -4.60 -21.97 -19.18
C VAL A 18 -5.06 -23.41 -18.97
N LEU A 19 -5.87 -23.62 -17.94
CA LEU A 19 -6.47 -24.93 -17.66
C LEU A 19 -7.46 -25.30 -18.75
N ASP A 20 -7.41 -26.55 -19.21
CA ASP A 20 -8.49 -27.09 -20.01
C ASP A 20 -9.74 -27.38 -19.16
N ARG A 21 -10.82 -27.80 -19.82
CA ARG A 21 -12.13 -27.95 -19.17
C ARG A 21 -12.14 -29.06 -18.12
N GLU A 22 -11.42 -30.15 -18.34
CA GLU A 22 -11.33 -31.26 -17.39
C GLU A 22 -10.44 -30.90 -16.20
N GLU A 23 -9.34 -30.20 -16.45
CA GLU A 23 -8.44 -29.72 -15.40
C GLU A 23 -9.11 -28.66 -14.51
N ALA A 24 -9.90 -27.76 -15.09
CA ALA A 24 -10.68 -26.76 -14.36
C ALA A 24 -11.74 -27.42 -13.45
N ASP A 25 -12.42 -28.45 -13.94
CA ASP A 25 -13.43 -29.18 -13.16
C ASP A 25 -12.78 -29.96 -12.00
N LEU A 26 -11.63 -30.60 -12.22
CA LEU A 26 -10.88 -31.28 -11.16
C LEU A 26 -10.35 -30.28 -10.11
N TYR A 27 -9.82 -29.14 -10.55
CA TYR A 27 -9.38 -28.06 -9.66
C TYR A 27 -10.54 -27.54 -8.80
N ASN A 28 -11.69 -27.27 -9.42
CA ASN A 28 -12.89 -26.83 -8.70
C ASN A 28 -13.36 -27.86 -7.67
N GLN A 29 -13.26 -29.17 -7.95
CA GLN A 29 -13.62 -30.20 -6.96
C GLN A 29 -12.66 -30.23 -5.76
N ILE A 30 -11.36 -30.01 -5.99
CA ILE A 30 -10.35 -29.98 -4.92
C ILE A 30 -10.51 -28.73 -4.06
N VAL A 31 -10.72 -27.56 -4.68
CA VAL A 31 -10.92 -26.28 -3.96
C VAL A 31 -12.24 -26.25 -3.20
N ASN A 32 -13.30 -26.90 -3.70
CA ASN A 32 -14.60 -26.96 -3.02
C ASN A 32 -14.70 -28.08 -1.96
N ALA A 33 -13.65 -28.87 -1.73
CA ALA A 33 -13.63 -29.75 -0.56
C ALA A 33 -13.62 -28.90 0.72
N LEU A 34 -14.47 -29.23 1.70
CA LEU A 34 -14.71 -28.46 2.93
C LEU A 34 -13.44 -28.00 3.68
N GLU A 35 -12.33 -28.72 3.55
CA GLU A 35 -11.03 -28.36 4.14
C GLU A 35 -10.39 -27.10 3.50
N PHE A 36 -10.82 -26.68 2.32
CA PHE A 36 -10.29 -25.51 1.60
C PHE A 36 -11.14 -24.24 1.76
N GLN A 37 -12.40 -24.34 2.19
CA GLN A 37 -13.25 -23.15 2.38
C GLN A 37 -12.70 -22.24 3.47
N GLU A 38 -12.34 -22.79 4.64
CA GLU A 38 -11.79 -21.99 5.74
C GLU A 38 -10.44 -21.36 5.38
N VAL A 39 -9.58 -22.09 4.67
CA VAL A 39 -8.27 -21.59 4.20
C VAL A 39 -8.44 -20.52 3.13
N SER A 40 -9.37 -20.70 2.20
CA SER A 40 -9.67 -19.72 1.15
C SER A 40 -10.22 -18.42 1.74
N GLU A 41 -11.19 -18.51 2.66
CA GLU A 41 -11.75 -17.34 3.34
C GLU A 41 -10.68 -16.59 4.13
N MET A 42 -9.83 -17.34 4.85
CA MET A 42 -8.71 -16.78 5.58
C MET A 42 -7.74 -16.04 4.65
N LEU A 43 -7.31 -16.66 3.55
CA LEU A 43 -6.41 -16.05 2.57
C LEU A 43 -6.98 -14.74 2.01
N THR A 44 -8.26 -14.73 1.63
CA THR A 44 -8.94 -13.53 1.13
C THR A 44 -8.92 -12.39 2.15
N VAL A 45 -9.20 -12.67 3.43
CA VAL A 45 -9.16 -11.64 4.48
C VAL A 45 -7.76 -11.05 4.65
N TYR A 46 -6.71 -11.87 4.60
CA TYR A 46 -5.33 -11.38 4.68
C TYR A 46 -4.91 -10.58 3.46
N GLU A 47 -5.33 -10.98 2.25
CA GLU A 47 -5.09 -10.23 1.02
C GLU A 47 -5.76 -8.85 1.06
N GLU A 48 -7.04 -8.79 1.43
CA GLU A 48 -7.77 -7.52 1.57
C GLU A 48 -7.11 -6.59 2.59
N ARG A 49 -6.70 -7.15 3.73
CA ARG A 49 -5.99 -6.40 4.78
C ARG A 49 -4.63 -5.89 4.29
N GLY A 50 -3.87 -6.73 3.59
CA GLY A 50 -2.57 -6.37 3.02
C GLY A 50 -2.70 -5.26 1.98
N ILE A 51 -3.67 -5.37 1.07
CA ILE A 51 -3.98 -4.33 0.07
C ILE A 51 -4.37 -3.03 0.75
N LYS A 52 -5.20 -3.08 1.80
CA LYS A 52 -5.61 -1.89 2.54
C LYS A 52 -4.42 -1.17 3.20
N ILE A 53 -3.58 -1.92 3.93
CA ILE A 53 -2.38 -1.38 4.57
C ILE A 53 -1.45 -0.77 3.52
N GLY A 54 -1.18 -1.50 2.42
CA GLY A 54 -0.32 -1.02 1.34
C GLY A 54 -0.85 0.26 0.67
N ARG A 55 -2.17 0.39 0.49
CA ARG A 55 -2.81 1.62 -0.02
C ARG A 55 -2.65 2.80 0.93
N GLU A 56 -2.83 2.58 2.23
CA GLU A 56 -2.67 3.62 3.26
C GLU A 56 -1.21 4.09 3.36
N GLU A 57 -0.25 3.15 3.40
CA GLU A 57 1.18 3.46 3.45
C GLU A 57 1.65 4.19 2.19
N SER A 58 1.24 3.71 1.00
CA SER A 58 1.59 4.36 -0.27
C SER A 58 1.04 5.78 -0.36
N ARG A 59 -0.18 6.00 0.18
CA ARG A 59 -0.79 7.33 0.23
C ARG A 59 -0.01 8.26 1.15
N LEU A 60 0.44 7.80 2.31
CA LEU A 60 1.30 8.59 3.21
C LEU A 60 2.65 8.89 2.59
N LEU A 61 3.31 7.89 2.02
CA LEU A 61 4.61 8.06 1.36
C LEU A 61 4.51 9.08 0.23
N GLY A 62 3.53 8.93 -0.66
CA GLY A 62 3.31 9.85 -1.77
C GLY A 62 3.07 11.29 -1.29
N LYS A 63 2.34 11.48 -0.18
CA LYS A 63 2.15 12.84 0.39
C LYS A 63 3.39 13.45 1.02
N ARG A 64 4.24 12.65 1.65
CA ARG A 64 5.54 13.12 2.14
C ARG A 64 6.43 13.55 0.98
N GLU A 65 6.49 12.75 -0.08
CA GLU A 65 7.28 13.04 -1.28
C GLU A 65 6.78 14.28 -2.03
N ASP A 66 5.46 14.40 -2.20
CA ASP A 66 4.83 15.57 -2.81
C ASP A 66 5.15 16.85 -2.02
N LEU A 67 4.99 16.82 -0.69
CA LEU A 67 5.29 17.96 0.16
C LEU A 67 6.77 18.35 0.04
N LEU A 68 7.70 17.39 0.17
CA LEU A 68 9.13 17.68 0.03
C LEU A 68 9.50 18.25 -1.34
N ARG A 69 8.86 17.76 -2.41
CA ARG A 69 9.04 18.28 -3.77
C ARG A 69 8.58 19.73 -3.87
N VAL A 70 7.41 20.07 -3.32
CA VAL A 70 6.90 21.46 -3.32
C VAL A 70 7.79 22.37 -2.48
N LEU A 71 8.17 21.94 -1.28
CA LEU A 71 9.07 22.69 -0.40
C LEU A 71 10.41 22.97 -1.09
N ARG A 72 11.00 21.98 -1.77
CA ARG A 72 12.24 22.17 -2.53
C ARG A 72 12.06 23.16 -3.68
N LYS A 73 10.93 23.08 -4.38
CA LYS A 73 10.65 23.95 -5.53
C LYS A 73 10.44 25.40 -5.13
N ARG A 74 9.83 25.66 -3.97
CA ARG A 74 9.54 27.02 -3.51
C ARG A 74 10.65 27.64 -2.68
N PHE A 75 11.25 26.87 -1.78
CA PHE A 75 12.19 27.39 -0.78
C PHE A 75 13.65 26.99 -1.06
N GLY A 76 13.90 26.19 -2.10
CA GLY A 76 15.24 25.72 -2.46
C GLY A 76 15.67 24.51 -1.63
N GLU A 77 16.90 24.51 -1.11
CA GLU A 77 17.39 23.36 -0.36
C GLU A 77 16.63 23.18 0.97
N VAL A 78 16.04 22.00 1.16
CA VAL A 78 15.30 21.66 2.39
C VAL A 78 16.27 21.02 3.38
N LYS A 79 16.41 21.65 4.56
CA LYS A 79 17.25 21.15 5.65
C LYS A 79 16.80 19.76 6.11
N THR A 80 17.76 18.94 6.56
CA THR A 80 17.52 17.58 7.08
C THR A 80 16.45 17.54 8.17
N ALA A 81 16.47 18.50 9.11
CA ALA A 81 15.46 18.58 10.16
C ALA A 81 14.01 18.70 9.63
N VAL A 82 13.82 19.40 8.50
CA VAL A 82 12.50 19.54 7.87
C VAL A 82 12.13 18.25 7.13
N SER A 83 13.08 17.64 6.41
CA SER A 83 12.81 16.38 5.73
C SER A 83 12.46 15.26 6.69
N ASP A 84 13.16 15.17 7.83
CA ASP A 84 12.92 14.16 8.85
C ASP A 84 11.55 14.36 9.50
N LYS A 85 11.18 15.61 9.79
CA LYS A 85 9.84 15.96 10.31
C LYS A 85 8.73 15.51 9.37
N VAL A 86 8.88 15.71 8.05
CA VAL A 86 7.92 15.23 7.05
C VAL A 86 7.92 13.69 7.00
N ALA A 87 9.10 13.06 6.99
CA ALA A 87 9.25 11.61 6.90
C ALA A 87 8.56 10.84 8.04
N VAL A 88 8.66 11.34 9.28
CA VAL A 88 8.05 10.69 10.46
C VAL A 88 6.56 11.01 10.64
N THR A 89 6.00 11.96 9.89
CA THR A 89 4.61 12.37 10.05
C THR A 89 3.65 11.33 9.47
N THR A 90 2.80 10.74 10.30
CA THR A 90 1.81 9.70 9.94
C THR A 90 0.39 10.24 9.75
N SER A 91 0.14 11.51 10.06
CA SER A 91 -1.16 12.15 9.84
C SER A 91 -1.23 12.69 8.42
N LEU A 92 -2.13 12.12 7.63
CA LEU A 92 -2.39 12.59 6.27
C LEU A 92 -2.95 14.01 6.26
N ASP A 93 -3.87 14.33 7.17
CA ASP A 93 -4.46 15.66 7.26
C ASP A 93 -3.41 16.72 7.57
N ARG A 94 -2.46 16.40 8.47
CA ARG A 94 -1.33 17.28 8.76
C ARG A 94 -0.46 17.52 7.54
N LEU A 95 -0.18 16.48 6.75
CA LEU A 95 0.56 16.61 5.50
C LEU A 95 -0.19 17.46 4.46
N ASN A 96 -1.51 17.32 4.36
CA ASN A 96 -2.34 18.14 3.46
C ASN A 96 -2.33 19.61 3.90
N THR A 97 -2.52 19.90 5.18
CA THR A 97 -2.44 21.27 5.71
C THR A 97 -1.09 21.92 5.42
N TRP A 98 0.01 21.17 5.58
CA TRP A 98 1.34 21.66 5.22
C TRP A 98 1.51 21.85 3.72
N LEU A 99 0.91 20.99 2.89
CA LEU A 99 0.95 21.15 1.44
C LEU A 99 0.21 22.43 1.02
N ASP A 100 -0.98 22.67 1.56
CA ASP A 100 -1.76 23.88 1.25
C ASP A 100 -1.01 25.13 1.71
N ARG A 101 -0.52 25.16 2.95
CA ARG A 101 0.29 26.28 3.48
C ARG A 101 1.57 26.49 2.70
N SER A 102 2.17 25.43 2.17
CA SER A 102 3.36 25.56 1.34
C SER A 102 3.12 26.34 0.06
N LEU A 103 1.88 26.58 -0.37
CA LEU A 103 1.56 27.41 -1.53
C LEU A 103 1.53 28.91 -1.20
N ASP A 104 1.14 29.26 0.02
CA ASP A 104 0.93 30.65 0.44
C ASP A 104 2.06 31.21 1.31
N ALA A 105 2.78 30.35 2.03
CA ALA A 105 3.84 30.77 2.95
C ALA A 105 4.98 31.50 2.24
N ASP A 106 5.52 32.54 2.88
CA ASP A 106 6.70 33.26 2.41
C ASP A 106 7.97 32.54 2.84
N ARG A 107 7.90 31.80 3.95
CA ARG A 107 9.03 31.05 4.52
C ARG A 107 8.68 29.60 4.83
N ILE A 108 9.70 28.74 4.74
CA ILE A 108 9.54 27.32 5.02
C ILE A 108 9.07 27.03 6.45
N GLU A 109 9.43 27.88 7.41
CA GLU A 109 9.03 27.72 8.82
C GLU A 109 7.51 27.87 9.01
N GLU A 110 6.89 28.84 8.33
CA GLU A 110 5.46 29.17 8.42
C GLU A 110 4.56 28.01 7.98
N VAL A 111 5.07 27.14 7.09
CA VAL A 111 4.37 25.93 6.65
C VAL A 111 4.01 25.03 7.84
N PHE A 112 4.89 24.99 8.84
CA PHE A 112 4.81 24.06 9.97
C PHE A 112 4.27 24.66 11.26
N GLU A 113 3.95 25.96 11.27
CA GLU A 113 3.32 26.63 12.41
C GLU A 113 1.90 26.10 12.59
N CYS A 114 1.41 25.94 13.83
CA CYS A 114 0.09 25.35 14.09
C CYS A 114 -1.03 26.34 13.80
#